data_AF-V9QFH8-F1
#
_entry.id   AF-V9QFH8-F1
#
_cell.length_a   1.000
_cell.length_b   1.000
_cell.length_c   1.000
_cell.angle_alpha   90.00
_cell.angle_beta   90.00
_cell.angle_gamma   90.00
#
_symmetry.space_group_name_H-M   'P 1'
#
loop_
_entity.id
_entity.type
_entity.pdbx_description
1 polymer ?
#
loop_
_entity_poly.entity_id
_entity_poly.type
_entity_poly.pdbx_seq_one_letter_code
_entity_poly.pdbx_strand_id
1 'polypeptide(L)'
;MFKLICIVFIATILSITSAADNEDELTIEDFLSYECNESMDIEELKEKDKVCSRCANLHKTQSVIERCRLNCFTSEYFKNCEDNLQAKEEEPEEETL
;
A
#
# COMPACT_ATOMS: atom_id res chain seq x y z
N MET A 1 -37.55 -6.58 29.30
CA MET A 1 -37.59 -5.74 28.08
C MET A 1 -36.22 -5.24 27.65
N PHE A 2 -35.35 -4.74 28.55
CA PHE A 2 -33.97 -4.31 28.21
C PHE A 2 -33.11 -5.35 27.46
N LYS A 3 -33.19 -6.63 27.82
CA LYS A 3 -32.40 -7.71 27.17
C LYS A 3 -32.70 -7.87 25.67
N LEU A 4 -33.95 -7.70 25.25
CA LEU A 4 -34.37 -7.82 23.84
C LEU A 4 -33.88 -6.63 23.01
N ILE A 5 -33.90 -5.42 23.58
CA ILE A 5 -33.39 -4.21 22.93
C ILE A 5 -31.89 -4.33 22.66
N CYS A 6 -31.12 -4.85 23.63
CA CYS A 6 -29.68 -5.07 23.44
C CYS A 6 -29.38 -6.08 22.32
N ILE A 7 -30.12 -7.18 22.23
CA ILE A 7 -29.89 -8.20 21.19
C ILE A 7 -30.18 -7.65 19.79
N VAL A 8 -31.25 -6.86 19.63
CA VAL A 8 -31.57 -6.21 18.35
C VAL A 8 -30.49 -5.18 17.99
N PHE A 9 -30.03 -4.37 18.94
CA PHE A 9 -28.94 -3.42 18.72
C PHE A 9 -27.65 -4.11 18.28
N ILE A 10 -27.24 -5.19 18.96
CA ILE A 10 -26.03 -5.94 18.62
C ILE A 10 -26.15 -6.59 17.23
N ALA A 11 -27.31 -7.16 16.90
CA ALA A 11 -27.58 -7.71 15.57
C ALA A 11 -27.52 -6.65 14.47
N THR A 12 -28.06 -5.45 14.71
CA THR A 12 -27.96 -4.33 13.75
C THR A 12 -26.54 -3.81 13.59
N ILE A 13 -25.72 -3.78 14.65
CA ILE A 13 -24.33 -3.32 14.56
C ILE A 13 -23.48 -4.35 13.76
N LEU A 14 -23.71 -5.65 13.97
CA LEU A 14 -23.05 -6.73 13.22
C LEU A 14 -23.39 -6.74 11.72
N SER A 15 -24.56 -6.25 11.33
CA SER A 15 -24.91 -6.12 9.90
C SER A 15 -24.24 -4.92 9.22
N ILE A 16 -23.71 -3.95 9.97
CA ILE A 16 -23.07 -2.75 9.40
C ILE A 16 -21.58 -3.00 9.11
N THR A 17 -20.95 -3.98 9.78
CA THR A 17 -19.50 -4.23 9.65
C THR A 17 -19.12 -5.08 8.43
N SER A 18 -20.05 -5.52 7.60
CA SER A 18 -19.75 -6.37 6.43
C SER A 18 -19.54 -5.59 5.13
N ALA A 19 -19.29 -4.28 5.19
CA ALA A 19 -19.15 -3.45 4.01
C ALA A 19 -17.78 -2.76 3.97
N ALA A 20 -17.02 -3.11 2.92
CA ALA A 20 -15.95 -2.34 2.31
C ALA A 20 -14.55 -2.41 2.95
N ASP A 21 -13.85 -3.52 2.71
CA ASP A 21 -12.52 -3.39 2.10
C ASP A 21 -12.73 -2.87 0.67
N ASN A 22 -12.98 -1.57 0.51
CA ASN A 22 -12.76 -0.91 -0.77
C ASN A 22 -11.25 -0.73 -0.85
N GLU A 23 -10.55 -1.71 -1.42
CA GLU A 23 -9.19 -1.45 -1.89
C GLU A 23 -9.33 -0.33 -2.93
N ASP A 24 -8.90 0.88 -2.59
CA ASP A 24 -8.91 2.01 -3.53
C ASP A 24 -8.15 1.57 -4.77
N GLU A 25 -8.89 1.31 -5.86
CA GLU A 25 -8.32 0.82 -7.09
C GLU A 25 -7.44 1.91 -7.69
N LEU A 26 -6.12 1.67 -7.73
CA LEU A 26 -5.18 2.60 -8.33
C LEU A 26 -5.50 2.78 -9.82
N THR A 27 -5.66 4.04 -10.21
CA THR A 27 -5.90 4.50 -11.57
C THR A 27 -4.69 5.24 -12.11
N ILE A 28 -4.68 5.51 -13.42
CA ILE A 28 -3.63 6.34 -14.04
C ILE A 28 -3.56 7.73 -13.40
N GLU A 29 -4.71 8.28 -12.99
CA GLU A 29 -4.85 9.62 -12.41
C GLU A 29 -4.03 9.77 -11.13
N ASP A 30 -3.92 8.70 -10.33
CA ASP A 30 -3.13 8.66 -9.10
C ASP A 30 -1.62 8.84 -9.33
N PHE A 31 -1.16 8.58 -10.57
CA PHE A 31 0.26 8.65 -10.93
C PHE A 31 0.64 9.92 -11.70
N LEU A 32 -0.34 10.63 -12.29
CA LEU A 32 -0.09 11.84 -13.09
C LEU A 32 0.57 12.95 -12.26
N SER A 33 0.27 13.03 -10.96
CA SER A 33 0.91 13.98 -10.04
C SER A 33 2.41 13.71 -9.80
N TYR A 34 2.89 12.53 -10.21
CA TYR A 34 4.28 12.12 -10.06
C TYR A 34 5.04 12.10 -11.38
N GLU A 35 4.58 12.88 -12.37
CA GLU A 35 5.21 13.02 -13.71
C GLU A 35 5.15 11.74 -14.56
N CYS A 36 4.30 10.78 -14.20
CA CYS A 36 3.92 9.71 -15.11
C CYS A 36 3.04 10.27 -16.23
N ASN A 37 3.08 9.61 -17.40
CA ASN A 37 2.25 9.99 -18.53
C ASN A 37 1.00 9.10 -18.62
N GLU A 38 -0.07 9.65 -19.18
CA GLU A 38 -1.36 8.98 -19.36
C GLU A 38 -1.35 7.79 -20.33
N SER A 39 -0.28 7.63 -21.12
CA SER A 39 -0.11 6.51 -22.05
C SER A 39 0.64 5.31 -21.46
N MET A 40 1.04 5.38 -20.18
CA MET A 40 1.68 4.26 -19.49
C MET A 40 0.69 3.15 -19.18
N ASP A 41 1.20 1.92 -19.07
CA ASP A 41 0.42 0.77 -18.65
C ASP A 41 0.15 0.85 -17.14
N ILE A 42 -1.13 0.86 -16.76
CA ILE A 42 -1.54 0.91 -15.35
C ILE A 42 -1.01 -0.28 -14.56
N GLU A 43 -0.90 -1.45 -15.16
CA GLU A 43 -0.39 -2.65 -14.48
C GLU A 43 1.11 -2.55 -14.21
N GLU A 44 1.88 -1.92 -15.12
CA GLU A 44 3.30 -1.61 -14.86
C GLU A 44 3.44 -0.62 -13.70
N LEU A 45 2.62 0.44 -13.67
CA LEU A 45 2.63 1.42 -12.59
C LEU A 45 2.26 0.79 -11.23
N LYS A 46 1.25 -0.09 -11.21
CA LYS A 46 0.86 -0.85 -10.01
C LYS A 46 1.98 -1.79 -9.55
N GLU A 47 2.70 -2.43 -10.47
CA GLU A 47 3.83 -3.28 -10.12
C GLU A 47 4.94 -2.47 -9.44
N LYS A 48 5.29 -1.30 -9.99
CA LYS A 48 6.24 -0.39 -9.35
C LYS A 48 5.73 0.15 -8.02
N ASP A 49 4.44 0.43 -7.91
CA ASP A 49 3.86 0.91 -6.66
C ASP A 49 3.92 -0.14 -5.52
N LYS A 50 3.89 -1.44 -5.86
CA LYS A 50 4.14 -2.51 -4.87
C LYS A 50 5.54 -2.44 -4.30
N VAL A 51 6.56 -2.02 -5.07
CA VAL A 51 7.91 -1.76 -4.54
C VAL A 51 7.85 -0.63 -3.53
N CYS A 52 7.18 0.47 -3.86
CA CYS A 52 7.04 1.61 -2.96
C CYS A 52 6.31 1.26 -1.66
N SER A 53 5.24 0.46 -1.74
CA SER A 53 4.50 -0.03 -0.58
C SER A 53 5.35 -0.96 0.30
N ARG A 54 6.13 -1.87 -0.29
CA ARG A 54 7.08 -2.71 0.47
C ARG A 54 8.15 -1.86 1.15
N CYS A 55 8.69 -0.87 0.46
CA CYS A 55 9.70 0.03 1.00
C CYS A 55 9.15 0.92 2.13
N ALA A 56 7.92 1.41 2.01
CA ALA A 56 7.24 2.13 3.08
C ALA A 56 7.04 1.26 4.33
N ASN A 57 6.74 -0.03 4.14
CA ASN A 57 6.68 -1.01 5.23
C ASN A 57 8.04 -1.32 5.86
N LEU A 58 9.11 -1.34 5.06
CA LEU A 58 10.48 -1.50 5.55
C LEU A 58 10.89 -0.31 6.43
N HIS A 59 10.66 0.91 5.95
CA HIS A 59 11.02 2.14 6.66
C HIS A 59 9.98 2.62 7.70
N LYS A 60 8.83 1.95 7.80
CA LYS A 60 7.71 2.31 8.68
C LYS A 60 7.21 3.75 8.50
N THR A 61 7.15 4.23 7.26
CA THR A 61 6.69 5.60 6.97
C THR A 61 5.98 5.73 5.61
N GLN A 62 4.79 6.33 5.62
CA GLN A 62 3.98 6.54 4.42
C GLN A 62 4.62 7.52 3.43
N SER A 63 5.41 8.49 3.94
CA SER A 63 6.11 9.48 3.11
C SER A 63 7.12 8.86 2.13
N VAL A 64 7.48 7.58 2.30
CA VAL A 64 8.29 6.84 1.34
C VAL A 64 7.53 6.57 0.06
N ILE A 65 6.21 6.33 0.11
CA ILE A 65 5.41 6.06 -1.10
C ILE A 65 5.47 7.26 -2.05
N GLU A 66 5.20 8.47 -1.55
CA GLU A 66 5.24 9.70 -2.34
C GLU A 66 6.61 9.91 -2.98
N ARG A 67 7.70 9.79 -2.21
CA ARG A 67 9.06 9.94 -2.72
C ARG A 67 9.44 8.87 -3.74
N CYS A 68 9.00 7.64 -3.52
CA CYS A 68 9.28 6.51 -4.39
C CYS A 68 8.56 6.64 -5.74
N ARG A 69 7.36 7.23 -5.77
CA ARG A 69 6.61 7.50 -7.01
C ARG A 69 7.19 8.65 -7.83
N LEU A 70 7.91 9.61 -7.22
CA LEU A 70 8.45 10.81 -7.90
C LEU A 70 9.22 10.49 -9.20
N ASN A 71 9.08 11.37 -10.18
CA ASN A 71 9.65 11.24 -11.53
C ASN A 71 9.27 9.91 -12.18
N CYS A 72 8.02 9.48 -12.00
CA CYS A 72 7.50 8.21 -12.45
C CYS A 72 8.40 7.01 -12.17
N PHE A 73 8.76 6.83 -10.90
CA PHE A 73 9.62 5.73 -10.44
C PHE A 73 11.03 5.71 -11.09
N THR A 74 11.51 6.83 -11.64
CA THR A 74 12.88 6.96 -12.16
C THR A 74 13.83 7.70 -11.21
N SER A 75 13.31 8.13 -10.05
CA SER A 75 14.13 8.76 -9.02
C SER A 75 15.12 7.78 -8.39
N GLU A 76 16.23 8.31 -7.86
CA GLU A 76 17.18 7.52 -7.07
C GLU A 76 16.52 6.89 -5.83
N TYR A 77 15.44 7.50 -5.30
CA TYR A 77 14.67 6.93 -4.20
C TYR A 77 14.02 5.59 -4.56
N PHE A 78 13.45 5.46 -5.77
CA PHE A 78 12.87 4.20 -6.22
C PHE A 78 13.94 3.11 -6.28
N LYS A 79 15.08 3.42 -6.91
CA LYS A 79 16.22 2.50 -7.01
C LYS A 79 16.75 2.09 -5.65
N ASN A 80 16.94 3.05 -4.74
CA ASN A 80 17.39 2.75 -3.37
C ASN A 80 16.37 1.89 -2.61
N CYS A 81 15.07 2.04 -2.88
CA CYS A 81 14.06 1.15 -2.33
C CYS A 81 14.23 -0.29 -2.84
N GLU A 82 14.47 -0.48 -4.14
CA GLU A 82 14.76 -1.81 -4.70
C GLU A 82 16.00 -2.43 -4.05
N ASP A 83 17.10 -1.67 -3.98
CA ASP A 83 18.36 -2.11 -3.39
C ASP A 83 18.19 -2.50 -1.91
N ASN A 84 17.45 -1.70 -1.13
CA ASN A 84 17.18 -1.97 0.29
C ASN A 84 16.27 -3.20 0.49
N LEU A 85 15.28 -3.39 -0.39
CA LEU A 85 14.41 -4.56 -0.34
C LEU A 85 15.17 -5.83 -0.67
N GLN A 86 16.00 -5.80 -1.70
CA GLN A 86 16.87 -6.93 -2.05
C GLN A 86 17.84 -7.25 -0.91
N ALA A 87 18.50 -6.24 -0.34
CA ALA A 87 19.39 -6.44 0.81
C ALA A 87 18.65 -7.08 1.99
N LYS A 88 17.38 -6.73 2.21
CA LYS A 88 16.57 -7.31 3.29
C LYS A 88 16.18 -8.77 3.03
N GLU A 89 15.99 -9.16 1.78
CA GLU A 89 15.71 -10.55 1.38
C GLU A 89 16.96 -11.43 1.43
N GLU A 90 18.15 -10.85 1.24
CA GLU A 90 19.44 -11.56 1.30
C GLU A 90 20.01 -11.72 2.71
N GLU A 91 19.59 -10.91 3.67
CA GLU A 91 19.90 -11.12 5.09
C GLU A 91 19.28 -12.47 5.52
N PRO A 92 20.08 -13.53 5.75
CA PRO A 92 19.52 -14.75 6.32
C PRO A 92 18.88 -14.34 7.63
N GLU A 93 17.62 -14.75 7.83
CA GLU A 93 16.98 -14.66 9.13
C GLU A 93 17.95 -15.31 10.11
N GLU A 94 18.70 -14.48 10.84
CA GLU A 94 19.45 -14.94 11.99
C GLU A 94 18.34 -15.30 12.97
N GLU A 95 17.87 -16.56 12.88
CA GLU A 95 17.12 -17.23 13.93
C GLU A 95 17.95 -16.99 15.18
N THR A 96 17.51 -15.99 15.95
CA THR A 96 17.97 -15.78 17.31
C THR A 96 17.62 -17.03 18.07
N LEU A 97 18.66 -17.86 18.20
CA LEU A 97 18.87 -19.02 19.06
C LEU A 97 17.89 -19.18 20.23
#